data_AF-A0A6B3EQ28-F1
#
_entry.id   AF-A0A6B3EQ28-F1
#
_cell.length_a   1.000
_cell.length_b   1.000
_cell.length_c   1.000
_cell.angle_alpha   90.00
_cell.angle_beta   90.00
_cell.angle_gamma   90.00
#
_symmetry.space_group_name_H-M   'P 1'
#
loop_
_entity.id
_entity.type
_entity.pdbx_description
1 polymer ?
#
loop_
_entity_poly.entity_id
_entity_poly.type
_entity_poly.pdbx_seq_one_letter_code
_entity_poly.pdbx_strand_id
1 'polypeptide(L)' 'LGLLVWQDMPAMASVPDNASEKAEYEHEMKQMIDQHASSPSVIMWVTFNEGWGQYDQARIADQAKKWDPS' A
#
# COMPACT_ATOMS: atom_id res chain seq x y z
N LEU A 1 -3.83 11.74 21.82
CA LEU A 1 -3.68 10.30 22.11
C LEU A 1 -2.41 9.82 21.40
N GLY A 2 -1.60 8.96 22.02
CA GLY A 2 -0.44 8.34 21.35
C GLY A 2 -0.82 6.93 20.95
N LEU A 3 -1.08 6.71 19.66
CA LEU A 3 -1.50 5.43 19.11
C LEU A 3 -0.58 5.04 17.95
N LEU A 4 -0.29 3.75 17.85
CA LEU A 4 0.39 3.16 16.69
C LEU A 4 -0.67 2.75 15.67
N VAL A 5 -0.39 2.99 14.40
CA VAL A 5 -1.30 2.80 13.29
C VAL A 5 -0.67 1.85 12.28
N TRP A 6 -1.43 0.80 11.96
CA TRP A 6 -1.27 0.03 10.74
C TRP A 6 -2.17 0.64 9.68
N GLN A 7 -1.57 1.23 8.66
CA GLN A 7 -2.32 1.84 7.56
C GLN A 7 -2.46 0.83 6.42
N ASP A 8 -3.69 0.49 6.09
CA ASP A 8 -4.03 -0.47 5.05
C ASP A 8 -4.38 0.24 3.74
N MET A 9 -4.03 -0.39 2.63
CA MET A 9 -4.38 0.03 1.28
C MET A 9 -5.71 -0.62 0.87
N PRO A 10 -6.69 0.15 0.39
CA PRO A 10 -7.88 -0.42 -0.22
C PRO A 10 -7.53 -1.38 -1.37
N ALA A 11 -7.95 -2.64 -1.26
CA ALA A 11 -7.68 -3.67 -2.26
C ALA A 11 -8.82 -3.79 -3.28
N MET A 12 -8.48 -4.21 -4.49
CA MET A 12 -9.45 -4.54 -5.54
C MET A 12 -10.23 -5.83 -5.19
N ALA A 13 -11.49 -5.92 -5.64
CA ALA A 13 -12.33 -7.10 -5.42
C ALA A 13 -11.82 -8.36 -6.15
N SER A 14 -11.15 -8.17 -7.28
CA SER A 14 -10.55 -9.23 -8.10
C SER A 14 -9.09 -8.91 -8.39
N VAL A 15 -8.32 -9.95 -8.71
CA VAL A 15 -6.95 -9.81 -9.21
C VAL A 15 -6.97 -8.91 -10.46
N PRO A 16 -6.08 -7.92 -10.59
CA PRO A 16 -6.07 -7.06 -11.76
C PRO A 16 -5.72 -7.83 -13.03
N ASP A 17 -6.49 -7.60 -14.08
CA ASP A 17 -6.42 -8.31 -15.36
C ASP A 17 -5.40 -7.68 -16.33
N ASN A 18 -5.04 -6.42 -16.10
CA ASN A 18 -4.15 -5.67 -16.99
C ASN A 18 -3.15 -4.76 -16.26
N ALA A 19 -2.17 -4.26 -16.99
CA ALA A 19 -1.12 -3.40 -16.44
C ALA A 19 -1.64 -2.04 -15.95
N SER A 20 -2.73 -1.54 -16.53
CA SER A 20 -3.29 -0.23 -16.16
C SER A 20 -3.93 -0.28 -14.76
N GLU A 21 -4.62 -1.36 -14.42
CA GLU A 21 -5.18 -1.58 -13.07
C GLU A 21 -4.08 -1.69 -12.02
N LYS A 22 -2.99 -2.39 -12.33
CA LYS A 22 -1.81 -2.47 -11.46
C LYS A 22 -1.16 -1.10 -11.26
N ALA A 23 -1.08 -0.31 -12.34
CA ALA A 23 -0.51 1.03 -12.29
C ALA A 23 -1.37 1.98 -11.45
N GLU A 24 -2.71 1.88 -11.53
CA GLU A 24 -3.61 2.72 -10.72
C GLU A 24 -3.50 2.36 -9.23
N TYR A 25 -3.51 1.07 -8.89
CA TYR A 25 -3.31 0.66 -7.50
C TYR A 25 -1.97 1.16 -6.94
N GLU A 26 -0.87 1.04 -7.72
CA GLU A 26 0.45 1.53 -7.29
C GLU A 26 0.50 3.06 -7.18
N HIS A 27 -0.23 3.77 -8.04
CA HIS A 27 -0.39 5.21 -7.99
C HIS A 27 -1.14 5.64 -6.72
N GLU A 28 -2.30 5.06 -6.44
CA GLU A 28 -3.09 5.37 -5.24
C GLU A 28 -2.33 5.00 -3.96
N MET A 29 -1.62 3.86 -3.94
CA MET A 29 -0.76 3.47 -2.83
C MET A 29 0.35 4.51 -2.57
N LYS A 30 1.01 5.00 -3.63
CA LYS A 30 2.01 6.07 -3.49
C LYS A 30 1.39 7.36 -2.96
N GLN A 31 0.22 7.74 -3.48
CA GLN A 31 -0.49 8.91 -3.00
C GLN A 31 -0.83 8.81 -1.51
N MET A 32 -1.32 7.65 -1.04
CA MET A 32 -1.61 7.43 0.37
C MET A 32 -0.35 7.56 1.24
N ILE A 33 0.76 6.94 0.82
CA ILE A 33 2.04 7.07 1.53
C ILE A 33 2.49 8.53 1.60
N ASP A 34 2.41 9.27 0.49
CA ASP A 34 2.82 10.68 0.43
C ASP A 34 1.96 11.58 1.31
N GLN A 35 0.63 11.35 1.35
CA GLN A 35 -0.29 12.08 2.21
C GLN A 35 0.01 11.89 3.70
N HIS A 36 0.58 10.75 4.06
CA HIS A 36 0.84 10.37 5.45
C HIS A 36 2.34 10.31 5.81
N ALA A 37 3.25 10.75 4.93
CA ALA A 37 4.70 10.69 5.14
C ALA A 37 5.20 11.43 6.39
N SER A 38 4.41 12.37 6.92
CA SER A 38 4.70 13.10 8.18
C SER A 38 3.84 12.65 9.36
N SER A 39 3.20 11.48 9.29
CA SER A 39 2.36 10.91 10.35
C SER A 39 3.16 9.89 11.17
N PRO A 40 3.85 10.28 12.26
CA PRO A 40 4.73 9.37 13.02
C PRO A 40 3.98 8.24 13.73
N SER A 41 2.65 8.30 13.77
CA SER A 41 1.81 7.21 14.28
C SER A 41 1.73 6.04 13.30
N VAL A 42 1.95 6.24 11.99
CA VAL A 42 1.96 5.15 11.01
C VAL A 42 3.28 4.42 11.11
N ILE A 43 3.22 3.16 11.53
CA ILE A 43 4.42 2.34 11.75
C ILE A 43 4.59 1.21 10.74
N MET A 44 3.57 0.96 9.91
CA MET A 44 3.56 -0.13 8.96
C MET A 44 2.45 0.04 7.95
N TRP A 45 2.80 -0.29 6.71
CA TRP A 45 1.93 -0.28 5.54
C TRP A 45 1.47 -1.70 5.23
N VAL A 46 0.15 -1.92 5.23
CA VAL A 46 -0.45 -3.16 4.75
C VAL A 46 -0.79 -2.96 3.29
N THR A 47 -0.08 -3.65 2.40
CA THR A 47 -0.30 -3.49 0.95
C THR A 47 -1.51 -4.31 0.49
N PHE A 48 -1.70 -5.50 1.02
CA PHE A 48 -2.88 -6.32 0.68
C PHE A 48 -3.46 -7.01 1.91
N ASN A 49 -4.77 -7.22 1.87
CA ASN A 49 -5.51 -7.97 2.90
C ASN A 49 -6.23 -9.18 2.28
N GLU A 50 -6.27 -10.30 3.01
CA GLU A 50 -7.10 -11.49 2.71
C GLU A 50 -6.99 -12.11 1.29
N GLY A 51 -5.99 -11.76 0.50
CA GLY A 51 -5.87 -12.24 -0.90
C GLY A 51 -6.60 -11.36 -1.93
N TRP A 52 -7.25 -10.28 -1.51
CA TRP A 52 -8.04 -9.41 -2.37
C TRP A 52 -7.13 -8.66 -3.34
N GLY A 53 -7.42 -8.76 -4.64
CA GLY A 53 -6.68 -8.05 -5.67
C GLY A 53 -5.18 -8.29 -5.69
N GLN A 54 -4.68 -9.37 -5.06
CA GLN A 54 -3.25 -9.58 -4.85
C GLN A 54 -2.51 -9.91 -6.14
N TYR A 55 -1.37 -9.24 -6.34
CA TYR A 55 -0.39 -9.53 -7.39
C TYR A 55 1.00 -9.11 -6.91
N ASP A 56 2.04 -9.79 -7.41
CA ASP A 56 3.45 -9.47 -7.16
C ASP A 56 3.77 -9.10 -5.69
N GLN A 57 3.25 -9.85 -4.70
CA GLN A 57 3.15 -9.36 -3.31
C GLN A 57 4.50 -8.91 -2.73
N ALA A 58 5.57 -9.67 -2.99
CA ALA A 58 6.92 -9.32 -2.54
C ALA A 58 7.42 -8.03 -3.19
N ARG A 59 7.20 -7.85 -4.51
CA ARG A 59 7.59 -6.63 -5.22
C ARG A 59 6.84 -5.41 -4.70
N ILE A 60 5.54 -5.55 -4.44
CA ILE A 60 4.70 -4.45 -3.93
C ILE A 60 5.11 -4.08 -2.50
N ALA A 61 5.38 -5.06 -1.64
CA ALA A 61 5.92 -4.80 -0.30
C ALA A 61 7.28 -4.08 -0.35
N ASP A 62 8.19 -4.54 -1.22
CA ASP A 62 9.48 -3.88 -1.45
C ASP A 62 9.29 -2.45 -2.00
N GLN A 63 8.28 -2.23 -2.83
CA GLN A 63 7.98 -0.92 -3.41
C GLN A 63 7.48 0.06 -2.36
N ALA A 64 6.58 -0.36 -1.47
CA ALA A 64 6.14 0.43 -0.32
C ALA A 64 7.34 0.82 0.57
N LYS A 65 8.24 -0.13 0.87
CA LYS A 65 9.46 0.15 1.66
C LYS A 65 10.45 1.08 0.95
N LYS A 66 10.51 1.05 -0.38
CA LYS A 66 11.32 2.00 -1.16
C LYS A 66 10.75 3.42 -1.13
N TRP A 67 9.43 3.54 -1.14
CA TRP A 67 8.75 4.84 -1.08
C TRP A 67 8.78 5.45 0.31
N ASP A 68 8.69 4.62 1.35
CA ASP A 68 8.88 5.02 2.74
C ASP A 68 9.93 4.11 3.42
N PRO A 69 11.21 4.53 3.42
CA PRO A 69 12.29 3.76 4.02
C PRO A 69 12.36 3.86 5.55
N SER A 70 11.54 4.72 6.17
CA SER A 70 11.56 4.96 7.62
C SER A 70 11.08 3.76 8.44
#